data_AF-A0A7Z8KN88-F1
#
_entry.id   AF-A0A7Z8KN88-F1
#
_cell.length_a   1.000
_cell.length_b   1.000
_cell.length_c   1.000
_cell.angle_alpha   90.00
_cell.angle_beta   90.00
_cell.angle_gamma   90.00
#
_symmetry.space_group_name_H-M   'P 1'
#
loop_
_entity.id
_entity.type
_entity.pdbx_description
1 polymer ?
#
loop_
_entity_poly.entity_id
_entity_poly.type
_entity_poly.pdbx_seq_one_letter_code
_entity_poly.pdbx_strand_id
1 'polypeptide(L)'
;MTIPEVNNQEEDMYLCCPNCGYTGLYYETGMKLGPIYHCKRCGYIGTFVIEANQEMRTTIENGLTTKIDDNPFTADEYIPLKRKILYSTIVMFAIYYALVYLFPGHSTTLTVELFIFYLLFVLFTYLKWIQSKIA
;
A
#
# COMPACT_ATOMS: atom_id res chain seq x y z
N MET A 1 21.18 20.96 30.93
CA MET A 1 20.10 20.15 30.32
C MET A 1 20.08 18.83 31.08
N THR A 2 19.13 18.68 32.00
CA THR A 2 18.99 17.47 32.82
C THR A 2 18.28 16.42 31.98
N ILE A 3 18.92 15.28 31.77
CA ILE A 3 18.29 14.10 31.15
C ILE A 3 17.30 13.56 32.19
N PRO A 4 15.99 13.44 31.88
CA PRO A 4 15.02 12.93 32.84
C PRO A 4 15.35 11.46 33.16
N GLU A 5 15.23 11.14 34.45
CA GLU A 5 15.48 9.82 35.03
C GLU A 5 14.40 8.85 34.54
N VAL A 6 14.79 7.81 33.80
CA VAL A 6 13.86 6.79 33.28
C VAL A 6 13.42 5.92 34.46
N ASN A 7 12.26 6.24 35.00
CA ASN A 7 11.56 5.48 36.03
C ASN A 7 11.14 4.11 35.45
N ASN A 8 11.81 3.03 35.87
CA ASN A 8 11.44 1.64 35.57
C ASN A 8 10.20 1.21 36.38
N GLN A 9 9.08 1.90 36.21
CA GLN A 9 7.78 1.28 36.47
C GLN A 9 7.47 0.40 35.26
N GLU A 10 7.01 -0.83 35.51
CA GLU A 10 6.54 -1.76 34.47
C GLU A 10 5.31 -1.16 33.78
N GLU A 11 5.54 -0.17 32.92
CA GLU A 11 4.48 0.49 32.17
C GLU A 11 4.07 -0.44 31.03
N ASP A 12 2.79 -0.81 31.00
CA ASP A 12 2.20 -1.59 29.93
C ASP A 12 2.52 -0.96 28.56
N MET A 13 3.31 -1.67 27.74
CA MET A 13 3.59 -1.26 26.37
C MET A 13 2.47 -1.75 25.46
N TYR A 14 1.88 -0.84 24.69
CA TYR A 14 0.81 -1.13 23.75
C TYR A 14 1.29 -0.94 22.31
N LEU A 15 0.85 -1.81 21.41
CA LEU A 15 1.00 -1.56 19.97
C LEU A 15 0.00 -0.48 19.53
N CYS A 16 0.53 0.58 18.93
CA CYS A 16 -0.22 1.78 18.57
C CYS A 16 -0.03 2.12 17.08
N CYS A 17 -1.08 2.66 16.48
CA CYS A 17 -1.07 3.14 15.11
C CYS A 17 -0.19 4.39 14.99
N PRO A 18 0.78 4.42 14.05
CA PRO A 18 1.64 5.59 13.85
C PRO A 18 0.87 6.83 13.37
N ASN A 19 -0.28 6.63 12.73
CA ASN A 19 -1.07 7.71 12.13
C ASN A 19 -2.15 8.27 13.05
N CYS A 20 -2.43 7.69 14.22
CA CYS A 20 -3.46 8.23 15.10
C CYS A 20 -3.35 7.82 16.57
N GLY A 21 -2.27 7.14 16.97
CA GLY A 21 -2.05 6.69 18.35
C GLY A 21 -3.00 5.60 18.87
N TYR A 22 -3.92 5.11 18.02
CA TYR A 22 -4.93 4.13 18.43
C TYR A 22 -4.36 2.72 18.57
N THR A 23 -4.78 1.99 19.60
CA THR A 23 -4.31 0.62 19.88
C THR A 23 -5.13 -0.49 19.23
N GLY A 24 -6.28 -0.18 18.64
CA GLY A 24 -7.11 -1.17 17.95
C GLY A 24 -6.59 -1.50 16.56
N LEU A 25 -5.39 -2.06 16.51
CA LEU A 25 -4.78 -2.67 15.32
C LEU A 25 -5.20 -4.13 15.23
N TYR A 26 -5.45 -4.63 14.01
CA TYR A 26 -5.58 -6.06 13.76
C TYR A 26 -4.63 -6.49 12.66
N TYR A 27 -4.26 -7.76 12.69
CA TYR A 27 -3.39 -8.36 11.70
C TYR A 27 -4.18 -8.66 10.42
N GLU A 28 -3.73 -8.12 9.29
CA GLU A 28 -4.31 -8.40 7.96
C GLU A 28 -3.68 -9.64 7.35
N THR A 29 -2.36 -9.57 7.13
CA THR A 29 -1.60 -10.60 6.41
C THR A 29 -0.11 -10.39 6.64
N GLY A 30 0.70 -11.40 6.38
CA GLY A 30 2.14 -11.34 6.60
C GLY A 30 2.80 -12.59 6.09
N MET A 31 3.46 -12.46 4.95
CA MET A 31 4.32 -13.50 4.39
C MET A 31 5.79 -13.15 4.70
N LYS A 32 6.72 -13.45 3.78
CA LYS A 32 8.17 -13.26 3.97
C LYS A 32 8.63 -11.82 4.30
N LEU A 33 7.76 -10.83 4.10
CA LEU A 33 8.02 -9.40 4.37
C LEU A 33 7.59 -8.94 5.78
N GLY A 34 7.08 -9.84 6.62
CA GLY A 34 6.67 -9.53 7.99
C GLY A 34 5.17 -9.21 8.13
N PRO A 35 4.71 -8.94 9.36
CA PRO A 35 3.31 -8.74 9.67
C PRO A 35 2.79 -7.37 9.20
N ILE A 36 1.63 -7.35 8.54
CA ILE A 36 0.90 -6.14 8.14
C ILE A 36 -0.27 -5.93 9.11
N TYR A 37 -0.37 -4.73 9.67
CA TYR A 37 -1.40 -4.32 10.60
C TYR A 37 -2.35 -3.29 9.96
N HIS A 38 -3.63 -3.37 10.34
CA HIS A 38 -4.66 -2.41 9.95
C HIS A 38 -5.28 -1.75 11.18
N CYS A 39 -5.29 -0.42 11.20
CA CYS A 39 -5.93 0.39 12.22
C CYS A 39 -7.44 0.56 11.98
N LYS A 40 -8.27 0.14 12.94
CA LYS A 40 -9.73 0.29 12.87
C LYS A 40 -10.23 1.74 12.93
N ARG A 41 -9.38 2.69 13.36
CA ARG A 41 -9.77 4.10 13.55
C ARG A 41 -9.52 4.96 12.31
N CYS A 42 -8.30 4.94 11.77
CA CYS A 42 -7.90 5.82 10.66
C CYS A 42 -7.67 5.10 9.33
N GLY A 43 -7.78 3.76 9.29
CA GLY A 43 -7.55 2.99 8.07
C GLY A 43 -6.08 2.86 7.66
N TYR A 44 -5.13 3.16 8.55
CA TYR A 44 -3.71 2.88 8.31
C TYR A 44 -3.51 1.38 8.07
N ILE A 45 -2.82 1.04 6.98
CA ILE A 45 -2.40 -0.33 6.64
C ILE A 45 -0.90 -0.32 6.41
N GLY A 46 -0.15 -1.10 7.19
CA GLY A 46 1.30 -1.18 7.03
C GLY A 46 1.97 -2.07 8.08
N THR A 47 3.26 -2.31 7.88
CA THR A 47 4.09 -3.13 8.77
C THR A 47 4.62 -2.35 9.98
N PHE A 48 4.55 -1.02 9.93
CA PHE A 48 5.11 -0.15 10.97
C PHE A 48 4.07 0.13 12.06
N VAL A 49 4.39 -0.27 13.28
CA VAL A 49 3.59 -0.10 14.49
C VAL A 49 4.50 0.43 15.60
N ILE A 50 3.95 1.26 16.47
CA ILE A 50 4.72 1.89 17.55
C ILE A 50 4.39 1.17 18.85
N GLU A 51 5.40 0.65 19.52
CA GLU A 51 5.27 0.19 20.91
C GLU A 51 5.36 1.41 21.82
N ALA A 52 4.26 1.77 22.46
CA ALA A 52 4.16 2.97 23.27
C ALA A 52 3.49 2.69 24.61
N ASN A 53 4.08 3.22 25.69
CA ASN A 53 3.44 3.38 26.98
C ASN A 53 2.32 4.43 26.91
N GLN A 54 1.54 4.56 27.99
CA GLN A 54 0.40 5.46 28.01
C GLN A 54 0.78 6.93 27.78
N GLU A 55 1.93 7.39 28.30
CA GLU A 55 2.41 8.76 28.12
C GLU A 55 2.76 9.05 26.65
N MET A 56 3.56 8.19 26.01
CA MET A 56 3.91 8.32 24.59
C MET A 56 2.67 8.27 23.69
N ARG A 57 1.69 7.42 24.02
CA ARG A 57 0.42 7.38 23.28
C ARG A 57 -0.31 8.71 23.29
N THR A 58 -0.44 9.33 24.46
CA THR A 58 -1.07 10.65 24.56
C THR A 58 -0.27 11.70 23.79
N THR A 59 1.06 11.59 23.77
CA THR A 59 1.93 12.47 22.98
C THR A 59 1.72 12.30 21.49
N ILE A 60 1.54 11.07 20.99
CA ILE A 60 1.24 10.78 19.58
C ILE A 60 -0.15 11.31 19.21
N GLU A 61 -1.17 11.02 20.02
CA GLU A 61 -2.54 11.51 19.79
C GLU A 61 -2.60 13.04 19.76
N ASN A 62 -1.89 13.72 20.67
CA ASN A 62 -1.86 15.17 20.76
C ASN A 62 -0.94 15.82 19.72
N GLY A 63 0.22 15.24 19.43
CA GLY A 63 1.21 15.75 18.48
C GLY A 63 0.74 15.71 17.01
N LEU A 64 -0.19 14.81 16.67
CA LEU A 64 -0.83 14.81 15.35
C LEU A 64 -1.80 15.97 15.11
N THR A 65 -2.27 16.65 16.17
CA THR A 65 -3.13 17.83 15.99
C THR A 65 -2.35 19.07 15.54
N THR A 66 -1.02 19.02 15.56
CA THR A 66 -0.15 20.19 15.33
C THR A 66 0.76 20.13 14.11
N LYS A 67 0.70 19.08 13.27
CA LYS A 67 1.38 19.08 11.97
C LYS A 67 0.53 18.45 10.87
N ILE A 68 -0.24 19.30 10.21
CA ILE A 68 -0.41 19.20 8.76
C ILE A 68 0.53 20.27 8.22
N ASP A 69 1.83 19.97 8.17
CA ASP A 69 2.71 20.69 7.26
C ASP A 69 2.40 20.19 5.86
N ASP A 70 2.00 21.13 5.02
CA ASP A 70 1.81 20.98 3.59
C ASP A 70 3.17 20.61 2.97
N ASN A 71 3.63 19.38 3.16
CA ASN A 71 4.79 18.86 2.47
C ASN A 71 4.32 18.31 1.12
N PRO A 72 4.49 19.05 0.00
CA PRO A 72 4.13 18.57 -1.32
C PRO A 72 4.98 17.38 -1.79
N PHE A 73 6.01 16.98 -1.03
CA PHE A 73 6.94 15.90 -1.37
C PHE A 73 6.58 14.53 -0.79
N THR A 74 5.49 14.39 -0.02
CA THR A 74 4.95 13.05 0.37
C THR A 74 3.66 12.71 -0.37
N ALA A 75 3.19 13.60 -1.25
CA ALA A 75 2.03 13.38 -2.13
C ALA A 75 2.42 12.80 -3.50
N ASP A 76 3.69 12.44 -3.71
CA ASP A 76 4.25 12.08 -5.01
C ASP A 76 4.23 10.57 -5.33
N GLU A 77 3.79 9.69 -4.42
CA GLU A 77 3.59 8.27 -4.76
C GLU A 77 2.22 7.67 -4.38
N TYR A 78 1.14 8.43 -4.54
CA TYR A 78 -0.18 7.83 -4.76
C TYR A 78 -0.63 8.07 -6.20
N ILE A 79 0.05 7.43 -7.14
CA ILE A 79 -0.50 7.25 -8.49
C ILE A 79 -1.67 6.28 -8.31
N PRO A 80 -2.94 6.70 -8.52
CA PRO A 80 -4.08 5.82 -8.31
C PRO A 80 -3.89 4.55 -9.15
N LEU A 81 -4.09 3.37 -8.56
CA LEU A 81 -3.88 2.06 -9.22
C LEU A 81 -4.54 1.99 -10.62
N LYS A 82 -5.65 2.71 -10.80
CA LYS A 82 -6.35 2.90 -12.07
C LYS A 82 -5.44 3.42 -13.20
N ARG A 83 -4.54 4.37 -12.89
CA ARG A 83 -3.61 5.00 -13.82
C ARG A 83 -2.45 4.06 -14.17
N LYS A 84 -1.92 3.27 -13.22
CA LYS A 84 -0.87 2.26 -13.50
C LYS A 84 -1.38 1.14 -14.42
N ILE A 85 -2.61 0.64 -14.20
CA ILE A 85 -3.24 -0.37 -15.07
C ILE A 85 -3.48 0.20 -16.48
N LEU A 86 -4.02 1.42 -16.56
CA LEU A 86 -4.25 2.09 -17.84
C LEU A 86 -2.96 2.24 -18.66
N TYR A 87 -1.87 2.75 -18.07
CA TYR A 87 -0.59 2.88 -18.78
C TYR A 87 0.00 1.52 -19.17
N SER A 88 -0.10 0.50 -18.32
CA SER A 88 0.34 -0.85 -18.67
C SER A 88 -0.37 -1.39 -19.90
N THR A 89 -1.70 -1.20 -19.98
CA THR A 89 -2.47 -1.64 -21.16
C THR A 89 -2.04 -0.88 -22.43
N ILE A 90 -1.95 0.45 -22.38
CA ILE A 90 -1.59 1.26 -23.55
C ILE A 90 -0.21 0.89 -24.09
N VAL A 91 0.80 0.71 -23.22
CA VAL A 91 2.16 0.35 -23.62
C VAL A 91 2.20 -1.05 -24.26
N MET A 92 1.49 -2.02 -23.68
CA MET A 92 1.45 -3.38 -24.22
C MET A 92 0.74 -3.45 -25.59
N PHE A 93 -0.35 -2.69 -25.77
CA PHE A 93 -1.01 -2.56 -27.06
C PHE A 93 -0.06 -1.94 -28.11
N ALA A 94 0.66 -0.88 -27.75
CA ALA A 94 1.63 -0.25 -28.65
C ALA A 94 2.75 -1.23 -29.08
N ILE A 95 3.28 -2.00 -28.13
CA ILE A 95 4.29 -3.05 -28.43
C ILE A 95 3.69 -4.13 -29.34
N TYR A 96 2.47 -4.59 -29.07
CA TYR A 96 1.78 -5.57 -29.90
C TYR A 96 1.63 -5.08 -31.34
N TYR A 97 1.11 -3.87 -31.54
CA TYR A 97 0.94 -3.29 -32.88
C TYR A 97 2.29 -3.09 -33.58
N ALA A 98 3.33 -2.67 -32.86
CA ALA A 98 4.67 -2.55 -33.41
C ALA A 98 5.23 -3.90 -33.87
N LEU A 99 5.05 -4.98 -33.10
CA LEU A 99 5.49 -6.33 -33.46
C LEU A 99 4.74 -6.89 -34.68
N VAL A 100 3.43 -6.68 -34.74
CA VAL A 100 2.61 -7.08 -35.91
C VAL A 100 3.08 -6.36 -37.17
N TYR A 101 3.43 -5.08 -37.06
CA TYR A 101 3.88 -4.27 -38.20
C TYR A 101 5.32 -4.58 -38.63
N LEU A 102 6.21 -4.87 -37.67
CA LEU A 102 7.62 -5.19 -37.95
C LEU A 102 7.82 -6.60 -38.53
N PHE A 103 6.92 -7.55 -38.25
CA PHE A 103 7.08 -8.94 -38.66
C PHE A 103 5.83 -9.49 -39.37
N PRO A 104 5.50 -8.99 -40.58
CA PRO A 104 4.30 -9.38 -41.32
C PRO A 104 4.27 -10.85 -41.76
N GLY A 105 5.41 -11.55 -41.72
CA GLY A 105 5.54 -12.97 -42.08
C GLY A 105 5.48 -13.96 -40.91
N HIS A 106 5.32 -13.48 -39.67
CA HIS A 106 5.26 -14.35 -38.50
C HIS A 106 3.83 -14.89 -38.30
N SER A 107 3.71 -16.15 -37.86
CA SER A 107 2.42 -16.82 -37.67
C SER A 107 1.51 -16.01 -36.73
N THR A 108 0.41 -15.49 -37.28
CA THR A 108 -0.55 -14.61 -36.60
C THR A 108 -1.32 -15.30 -35.48
N THR A 109 -1.31 -16.63 -35.44
CA THR A 109 -1.95 -17.41 -34.38
C THR A 109 -1.26 -17.20 -33.02
N LEU A 110 0.07 -17.22 -32.99
CA LEU A 110 0.83 -17.08 -31.74
C LEU A 110 0.74 -15.66 -31.16
N THR A 111 0.65 -14.63 -32.00
CA THR A 111 0.48 -13.25 -31.54
C THR A 111 -0.91 -13.00 -30.96
N VAL A 112 -1.95 -13.63 -31.52
CA VAL A 112 -3.32 -13.55 -30.99
C VAL A 112 -3.45 -14.30 -29.67
N GLU A 113 -2.85 -15.48 -29.52
CA GLU A 113 -2.89 -16.21 -28.25
C GLU A 113 -2.27 -15.42 -27.10
N LEU A 114 -1.07 -14.84 -27.30
CA LEU A 114 -0.41 -14.00 -26.30
C LEU A 114 -1.26 -12.78 -25.90
N PHE A 115 -1.98 -12.20 -26.85
CA PHE A 115 -2.88 -11.08 -26.60
C PHE A 115 -4.11 -11.51 -25.77
N ILE A 116 -4.68 -12.69 -26.05
CA ILE A 116 -5.79 -13.25 -25.25
C ILE A 116 -5.33 -13.55 -23.82
N PHE A 117 -4.17 -14.18 -23.63
CA PHE A 117 -3.61 -14.43 -22.30
C PHE A 117 -3.39 -13.14 -21.50
N TYR A 118 -2.94 -12.07 -22.16
CA TYR A 118 -2.79 -10.77 -21.53
C TYR A 118 -4.14 -10.18 -21.08
N LEU A 119 -5.18 -10.21 -21.93
CA LEU A 119 -6.52 -9.73 -21.54
C LEU A 119 -7.10 -10.52 -20.36
N LEU A 120 -6.90 -11.84 -20.33
CA LEU A 120 -7.32 -12.68 -19.20
C LEU A 120 -6.56 -12.34 -17.92
N PHE A 121 -5.25 -12.08 -18.01
CA PHE A 121 -4.44 -11.66 -16.86
C PHE A 121 -4.91 -10.29 -16.31
N VAL A 122 -5.15 -9.32 -17.20
CA VAL A 122 -5.69 -8.00 -16.81
C VAL A 122 -7.06 -8.16 -16.14
N LEU A 123 -7.96 -8.95 -16.73
CA LEU A 123 -9.28 -9.23 -16.14
C LEU A 123 -9.14 -9.87 -14.74
N PHE A 124 -8.24 -10.83 -14.58
CA PHE A 124 -8.01 -11.47 -13.28
C PHE A 124 -7.50 -10.48 -12.22
N THR A 125 -6.54 -9.61 -12.58
CA THR A 125 -6.03 -8.58 -11.66
C THR A 125 -7.13 -7.57 -11.28
N TYR A 126 -7.99 -7.22 -12.24
CA TYR A 126 -9.13 -6.34 -12.02
C TYR A 126 -10.19 -6.97 -11.10
N LEU A 127 -10.53 -8.24 -11.33
CA LEU A 127 -11.46 -8.99 -10.47
C LEU A 127 -10.93 -9.10 -9.04
N LYS A 128 -9.64 -9.40 -8.86
CA LYS A 128 -9.01 -9.47 -7.54
C LYS A 128 -9.06 -8.11 -6.81
N TRP A 129 -8.87 -7.02 -7.55
CA TRP A 129 -9.01 -5.67 -6.98
C TRP A 129 -10.44 -5.35 -6.55
N ILE A 130 -11.46 -5.79 -7.31
CA ILE A 130 -12.87 -5.65 -6.92
C ILE A 130 -13.15 -6.41 -5.62
N GLN A 131 -12.69 -7.67 -5.51
CA GLN A 131 -12.88 -8.48 -4.31
C GLN A 131 -12.26 -7.82 -3.06
N SER A 132 -11.08 -7.20 -3.21
CA SER A 132 -10.40 -6.46 -2.14
C SER A 132 -11.14 -5.20 -1.65
N LYS A 133 -12.14 -4.71 -2.38
CA LYS A 133 -12.96 -3.57 -1.95
C LYS A 133 -14.28 -3.96 -1.28
N ILE A 134 -14.66 -5.24 -1.38
CA ILE A 134 -15.93 -5.76 -0.89
C ILE A 134 -15.75 -6.50 0.46
N ALA A 135 -14.53 -7.01 0.72
CA ALA A 135 -14.12 -7.54 2.02
C ALA A 135 -13.65 -6.42 2.96
#